data_AF-A0A7W3X1U5-F1
#
_entry.id   AF-A0A7W3X1U5-F1
#
_cell.length_a   1.000
_cell.length_b   1.000
_cell.length_c   1.000
_cell.angle_alpha   90.00
_cell.angle_beta   90.00
_cell.angle_gamma   90.00
#
_symmetry.space_group_name_H-M   'P 1'
#
loop_
_entity.id
_entity.type
_entity.pdbx_description
1 polymer ?
#
loop_
_entity_poly.entity_id
_entity_poly.type
_entity_poly.pdbx_seq_one_letter_code
_entity_poly.pdbx_strand_id
1 'polypeptide(L)'
;MKQTTSRLLPSLFLLSCCFSLSAHAETAHPSQGAKDMAGAKGTFAFKPSDWQQGKKTWWKDTDGIAPGVAGCHLGTNEQGETNGRMFGEACLDNGLLVESNPSADKVHGHNDDTGHPDTFDCNTWCIAEGMQAGQCEIAPAPPCEQSAMCVCK
;
A
#
# COMPACT_ATOMS: atom_id res chain seq x y z
N MET A 1 68.13 39.04 -24.02
CA MET A 1 67.90 37.68 -24.57
C MET A 1 67.84 36.67 -23.44
N LYS A 2 66.67 36.10 -23.18
CA LYS A 2 66.38 34.68 -22.84
C LYS A 2 64.96 34.60 -22.27
N GLN A 3 64.07 34.08 -23.10
CA GLN A 3 62.71 33.67 -22.76
C GLN A 3 62.75 32.51 -21.75
N THR A 4 61.75 32.40 -20.89
CA THR A 4 61.41 31.10 -20.28
C THR A 4 59.90 30.99 -20.13
N THR A 5 59.44 29.80 -20.48
CA THR A 5 58.12 29.42 -20.96
C THR A 5 57.07 29.20 -19.87
N SER A 6 55.85 29.61 -20.24
CA SER A 6 54.55 29.19 -19.73
C SER A 6 54.40 27.67 -19.57
N ARG A 7 53.67 27.26 -18.51
CA ARG A 7 52.88 26.00 -18.49
C ARG A 7 51.53 26.27 -17.83
N LEU A 8 50.51 26.43 -18.68
CA LEU A 8 49.09 26.32 -18.36
C LEU A 8 48.74 24.85 -18.12
N LEU A 9 48.11 24.54 -16.99
CA LEU A 9 47.42 23.27 -16.73
C LEU A 9 45.91 23.48 -16.97
N PRO A 10 45.24 22.65 -17.80
CA PRO A 10 43.80 22.72 -17.95
C PRO A 10 43.13 21.93 -16.81
N SER A 11 42.32 22.62 -16.02
CA SER A 11 41.48 22.02 -14.98
C SER A 11 40.29 21.33 -15.65
N LEU A 12 40.28 19.99 -15.67
CA LEU A 12 39.15 19.18 -16.13
C LEU A 12 37.95 19.41 -15.19
N PHE A 13 36.88 20.03 -15.70
CA PHE A 13 35.57 20.04 -15.04
C PHE A 13 34.89 18.69 -15.32
N LEU A 14 34.80 17.84 -14.30
CA LEU A 14 33.95 16.65 -14.31
C LEU A 14 32.49 17.07 -14.17
N LEU A 15 31.72 16.94 -15.25
CA LEU A 15 30.27 17.07 -15.25
C LEU A 15 29.67 15.83 -14.56
N SER A 16 29.26 15.98 -13.30
CA SER A 16 28.55 14.94 -12.56
C SER A 16 27.08 14.93 -12.97
N CYS A 17 26.71 14.00 -13.84
CA CYS A 17 25.31 13.71 -14.17
C CYS A 17 24.67 12.97 -13.00
N CYS A 18 23.92 13.68 -12.16
CA CYS A 18 23.00 13.10 -11.19
C CYS A 18 21.82 12.44 -11.93
N PHE A 19 21.94 11.15 -12.24
CA PHE A 19 20.79 10.34 -12.65
C PHE A 19 19.86 10.15 -11.44
N SER A 20 18.76 10.88 -11.42
CA SER A 20 17.68 10.66 -10.47
C SER A 20 16.86 9.46 -10.95
N LEU A 21 17.15 8.27 -10.40
CA LEU A 21 16.28 7.11 -10.54
C LEU A 21 15.01 7.36 -9.72
N SER A 22 13.92 7.74 -10.40
CA SER A 22 12.59 7.73 -9.80
C SER A 22 12.06 6.30 -9.84
N ALA A 23 12.21 5.56 -8.75
CA ALA A 23 11.56 4.27 -8.57
C ALA A 23 10.05 4.50 -8.46
N HIS A 24 9.33 4.41 -9.58
CA HIS A 24 7.88 4.28 -9.56
C HIS A 24 7.59 2.86 -9.10
N ALA A 25 6.99 2.70 -7.93
CA ALA A 25 6.40 1.42 -7.55
C ALA A 25 5.28 1.15 -8.58
N GLU A 26 5.50 0.18 -9.47
CA GLU A 26 4.44 -0.27 -10.38
C GLU A 26 3.29 -0.80 -9.53
N THR A 27 2.17 -0.07 -9.51
CA THR A 27 0.92 -0.61 -9.01
C THR A 27 0.54 -1.78 -9.90
N ALA A 28 0.56 -2.99 -9.34
CA ALA A 28 0.08 -4.17 -10.04
C ALA A 28 -1.44 -4.08 -10.23
N HIS A 29 -2.00 -4.93 -11.09
CA HIS A 29 -3.45 -4.98 -11.29
C HIS A 29 -4.20 -5.22 -9.96
N PRO A 30 -5.47 -4.78 -9.85
CA PRO A 30 -6.28 -5.09 -8.68
C PRO A 30 -6.39 -6.61 -8.47
N SER A 31 -6.61 -7.01 -7.23
CA SER A 31 -6.81 -8.40 -6.88
C SER A 31 -8.01 -9.00 -7.60
N GLN A 32 -8.08 -10.32 -7.67
CA GLN A 32 -9.19 -11.02 -8.33
C GLN A 32 -10.56 -10.69 -7.69
N GLY A 33 -10.61 -10.28 -6.42
CA GLY A 33 -11.85 -9.83 -5.78
C GLY A 33 -12.19 -8.37 -6.08
N ALA A 34 -11.18 -7.50 -6.29
CA ALA A 34 -11.37 -6.08 -6.53
C ALA A 34 -11.44 -5.68 -8.01
N LYS A 35 -10.99 -6.53 -8.94
CA LYS A 35 -10.78 -6.16 -10.36
C LYS A 35 -11.98 -5.58 -11.10
N ASP A 36 -13.19 -5.95 -10.70
CA ASP A 36 -14.44 -5.49 -11.32
C ASP A 36 -15.16 -4.43 -10.46
N MET A 37 -14.55 -4.05 -9.32
CA MET A 37 -15.09 -3.03 -8.42
C MET A 37 -14.68 -1.63 -8.88
N ALA A 38 -15.65 -0.71 -8.88
CA ALA A 38 -15.37 0.68 -9.17
C ALA A 38 -14.35 1.27 -8.18
N GLY A 39 -13.43 2.08 -8.69
CA GLY A 39 -12.41 2.73 -7.86
C GLY A 39 -11.17 1.89 -7.56
N ALA A 40 -11.17 0.58 -7.81
CA ALA A 40 -9.97 -0.26 -7.64
C ALA A 40 -8.84 0.20 -8.61
N LYS A 41 -7.69 0.59 -8.06
CA LYS A 41 -6.55 1.13 -8.82
C LYS A 41 -5.42 0.13 -9.02
N GLY A 42 -5.31 -0.86 -8.14
CA GLY A 42 -4.24 -1.83 -8.18
C GLY A 42 -3.85 -2.33 -6.81
N THR A 43 -2.85 -3.21 -6.79
CA THR A 43 -2.21 -3.71 -5.58
C THR A 43 -0.78 -3.18 -5.47
N PHE A 44 -0.23 -3.18 -4.26
CA PHE A 44 1.17 -2.86 -4.00
C PHE A 44 1.73 -3.74 -2.89
N ALA A 45 3.04 -3.97 -2.90
CA ALA A 45 3.69 -4.73 -1.84
C ALA A 45 3.69 -3.95 -0.53
N PHE A 46 3.15 -4.54 0.53
CA PHE A 46 3.07 -3.93 1.86
C PHE A 46 3.77 -4.78 2.91
N LYS A 47 4.51 -4.11 3.80
CA LYS A 47 5.17 -4.71 4.96
C LYS A 47 4.60 -4.09 6.22
N PRO A 48 4.02 -4.88 7.14
CA PRO A 48 3.52 -4.35 8.40
C PRO A 48 4.67 -3.80 9.25
N SER A 49 4.35 -2.98 10.25
CA SER A 49 5.38 -2.35 11.11
C SER A 49 6.22 -3.36 11.90
N ASP A 50 5.65 -4.53 12.20
CA ASP A 50 6.29 -5.66 12.88
C ASP A 50 6.75 -6.75 11.89
N TRP A 51 7.07 -6.35 10.66
CA TRP A 51 7.47 -7.23 9.56
C TRP A 51 8.55 -8.25 9.94
N GLN A 52 8.33 -9.50 9.52
CA GLN A 52 9.19 -10.64 9.85
C GLN A 52 9.91 -11.18 8.62
N GLN A 53 11.16 -10.73 8.41
CA GLN A 53 11.98 -11.14 7.27
C GLN A 53 12.13 -12.67 7.16
N GLY A 54 11.88 -13.18 5.97
CA GLY A 54 12.00 -14.58 5.57
C GLY A 54 10.94 -15.50 6.17
N LYS A 55 9.92 -14.95 6.86
CA LYS A 55 8.87 -15.76 7.49
C LYS A 55 7.65 -15.89 6.59
N LYS A 56 7.10 -17.10 6.54
CA LYS A 56 5.72 -17.30 6.08
C LYS A 56 4.80 -16.97 7.25
N THR A 57 3.90 -16.04 7.05
CA THR A 57 2.92 -15.61 8.04
C THR A 57 1.52 -15.85 7.52
N TRP A 58 0.53 -15.85 8.43
CA TRP A 58 -0.85 -16.14 8.11
C TRP A 58 -1.74 -15.02 8.62
N TRP A 59 -2.76 -14.70 7.85
CA TRP A 59 -3.63 -13.58 8.13
C TRP A 59 -5.08 -13.90 7.77
N LYS A 60 -5.99 -13.19 8.43
CA LYS A 60 -7.41 -13.13 8.12
C LYS A 60 -7.85 -11.68 8.06
N ASP A 61 -8.86 -11.44 7.24
CA ASP A 61 -9.49 -10.14 7.14
C ASP A 61 -10.88 -10.16 7.78
N THR A 62 -11.32 -9.06 8.37
CA THR A 62 -12.60 -9.01 9.11
C THR A 62 -13.82 -8.74 8.23
N ASP A 63 -13.62 -8.06 7.12
CA ASP A 63 -14.63 -7.53 6.22
C ASP A 63 -14.37 -7.93 4.77
N GLY A 64 -13.13 -8.34 4.46
CA GLY A 64 -12.73 -8.65 3.10
C GLY A 64 -12.66 -7.38 2.27
N ILE A 65 -12.83 -7.51 0.95
CA ILE A 65 -12.76 -6.34 0.06
C ILE A 65 -14.11 -5.61 0.09
N ALA A 66 -14.25 -4.69 1.03
CA ALA A 66 -15.43 -3.90 1.33
C ALA A 66 -15.05 -2.43 1.64
N PRO A 67 -14.76 -1.59 0.62
CA PRO A 67 -14.31 -0.21 0.83
C PRO A 67 -15.21 0.66 1.69
N GLY A 68 -16.50 0.32 1.84
CA GLY A 68 -17.45 1.03 2.70
C GLY A 68 -17.50 0.52 4.15
N VAL A 69 -16.58 -0.34 4.57
CA VAL A 69 -16.46 -0.89 5.92
C VAL A 69 -15.02 -0.67 6.36
N ALA A 70 -14.81 -0.36 7.64
CA ALA A 70 -13.47 -0.22 8.18
C ALA A 70 -12.97 -1.59 8.64
N GLY A 71 -11.96 -2.12 7.94
CA GLY A 71 -11.43 -3.46 8.16
C GLY A 71 -10.33 -3.57 9.20
N CYS A 72 -9.97 -4.80 9.54
CA CYS A 72 -8.84 -5.10 10.41
C CYS A 72 -8.19 -6.41 9.97
N HIS A 73 -6.91 -6.34 9.62
CA HIS A 73 -6.14 -7.50 9.21
C HIS A 73 -5.52 -8.18 10.43
N LEU A 74 -5.97 -9.41 10.71
CA LEU A 74 -5.61 -10.16 11.91
C LEU A 74 -4.54 -11.19 11.61
N GLY A 75 -3.41 -11.11 12.33
CA GLY A 75 -2.37 -12.13 12.26
C GLY A 75 -2.81 -13.41 12.93
N THR A 76 -2.59 -14.54 12.27
CA THR A 76 -2.97 -15.87 12.74
C THR A 76 -1.86 -16.89 12.59
N ASN A 77 -2.10 -18.12 13.03
CA ASN A 77 -1.44 -19.31 12.50
C ASN A 77 -2.22 -19.89 11.31
N GLU A 78 -1.74 -21.02 10.77
CA GLU A 78 -2.37 -21.71 9.62
C GLU A 78 -3.78 -22.23 9.95
N GLN A 79 -4.04 -22.53 11.23
CA GLN A 79 -5.34 -22.99 11.73
C GLN A 79 -6.31 -21.82 11.98
N GLY A 80 -5.84 -20.58 11.84
CA GLY A 80 -6.63 -19.38 12.01
C GLY A 80 -6.78 -18.90 13.45
N GLU A 81 -5.95 -19.38 14.37
CA GLU A 81 -5.88 -18.86 15.73
C GLU A 81 -5.07 -17.56 15.74
N THR A 82 -5.60 -16.50 16.35
CA THR A 82 -4.98 -15.18 16.37
C THR A 82 -3.66 -15.19 17.16
N ASN A 83 -2.62 -14.55 16.63
CA ASN A 83 -1.30 -14.47 17.26
C ASN A 83 -0.99 -13.10 17.89
N GLY A 84 -1.98 -12.20 17.94
CA GLY A 84 -1.89 -10.87 18.55
C GLY A 84 -1.39 -9.77 17.61
N ARG A 85 -0.91 -10.10 16.41
CA ARG A 85 -0.60 -9.10 15.38
C ARG A 85 -1.90 -8.60 14.74
N MET A 86 -1.99 -7.31 14.48
CA MET A 86 -3.09 -6.74 13.71
C MET A 86 -2.71 -5.37 13.15
N PHE A 87 -3.33 -4.98 12.04
CA PHE A 87 -3.28 -3.62 11.53
C PHE A 87 -4.57 -3.29 10.79
N GLY A 88 -5.03 -2.04 10.93
CA GLY A 88 -6.18 -1.54 10.18
C GLY A 88 -5.77 -1.09 8.78
N GLU A 89 -6.80 -0.75 8.02
CA GLU A 89 -6.67 -0.09 6.72
C GLU A 89 -6.24 1.37 6.90
N ALA A 90 -5.84 2.00 5.80
CA ALA A 90 -5.25 3.33 5.85
C ALA A 90 -5.70 4.22 4.68
N CYS A 91 -5.79 5.52 4.94
CA CYS A 91 -5.83 6.52 3.88
C CYS A 91 -4.40 6.93 3.53
N LEU A 92 -4.03 6.80 2.26
CA LEU A 92 -2.79 7.34 1.73
C LEU A 92 -2.86 8.86 1.60
N ASP A 93 -1.70 9.54 1.52
CA ASP A 93 -1.61 11.00 1.38
C ASP A 93 -2.32 11.54 0.12
N ASN A 94 -2.47 10.71 -0.91
CA ASN A 94 -3.21 11.03 -2.13
C ASN A 94 -4.73 10.76 -2.03
N GLY A 95 -5.22 10.40 -0.85
CA GLY A 95 -6.64 10.15 -0.56
C GLY A 95 -7.15 8.77 -0.97
N LEU A 96 -6.30 7.87 -1.47
CA LEU A 96 -6.68 6.49 -1.75
C LEU A 96 -6.80 5.68 -0.44
N LEU A 97 -7.79 4.80 -0.38
CA LEU A 97 -7.91 3.78 0.65
C LEU A 97 -6.95 2.62 0.33
N VAL A 98 -6.23 2.12 1.33
CA VAL A 98 -5.54 0.83 1.31
C VAL A 98 -6.49 -0.20 1.88
N GLU A 99 -6.95 -1.10 1.02
CA GLU A 99 -7.96 -2.11 1.33
C GLU A 99 -7.30 -3.47 1.50
N SER A 100 -7.54 -4.16 2.61
CA SER A 100 -7.05 -5.52 2.73
C SER A 100 -7.71 -6.49 1.75
N ASN A 101 -6.96 -7.52 1.38
CA ASN A 101 -7.47 -8.66 0.63
C ASN A 101 -6.80 -9.93 1.19
N PRO A 102 -7.44 -11.11 1.11
CA PRO A 102 -8.60 -11.53 0.34
C PRO A 102 -9.93 -11.46 1.13
N SER A 103 -10.96 -12.22 0.73
CA SER A 103 -12.29 -12.23 1.37
C SER A 103 -12.25 -12.44 2.90
N ALA A 104 -13.26 -11.90 3.58
CA ALA A 104 -13.47 -12.02 5.03
C ALA A 104 -13.32 -13.45 5.57
N ASP A 105 -12.72 -13.56 6.76
CA ASP A 105 -12.53 -14.77 7.57
C ASP A 105 -11.75 -15.91 6.91
N LYS A 106 -11.11 -15.66 5.75
CA LYS A 106 -10.30 -16.67 5.06
C LYS A 106 -8.83 -16.55 5.45
N VAL A 107 -8.32 -17.60 6.10
CA VAL A 107 -6.88 -17.73 6.39
C VAL A 107 -6.11 -17.81 5.07
N HIS A 108 -5.13 -16.93 4.90
CA HIS A 108 -4.23 -16.93 3.76
C HIS A 108 -2.80 -16.62 4.20
N GLY A 109 -1.83 -17.08 3.41
CA GLY A 109 -0.43 -16.98 3.76
C GLY A 109 0.27 -15.86 3.00
N HIS A 110 1.16 -15.13 3.66
CA HIS A 110 2.11 -14.20 3.03
C HIS A 110 3.50 -14.81 3.06
N ASN A 111 4.17 -14.81 1.92
CA ASN A 111 5.59 -15.16 1.87
C ASN A 111 6.41 -13.92 2.21
N ASP A 112 7.48 -14.10 3.00
CA ASP A 112 8.31 -12.99 3.50
C ASP A 112 7.47 -11.91 4.17
N ASP A 113 6.41 -12.31 4.88
CA ASP A 113 5.47 -11.45 5.61
C ASP A 113 5.01 -10.20 4.83
N THR A 114 4.93 -10.32 3.49
CA THR A 114 4.61 -9.23 2.58
C THR A 114 3.23 -9.45 1.96
N GLY A 115 2.31 -8.54 2.25
CA GLY A 115 0.96 -8.50 1.71
C GLY A 115 0.88 -7.73 0.40
N HIS A 116 -0.27 -7.84 -0.27
CA HIS A 116 -0.56 -7.12 -1.51
C HIS A 116 -1.97 -6.50 -1.48
N PRO A 117 -2.26 -5.59 -0.52
CA PRO A 117 -3.57 -4.95 -0.42
C PRO A 117 -3.94 -4.21 -1.70
N ASP A 118 -5.23 -4.05 -1.92
CA ASP A 118 -5.77 -3.22 -3.00
C ASP A 118 -5.72 -1.74 -2.62
N THR A 119 -5.82 -0.89 -3.62
CA THR A 119 -6.00 0.55 -3.44
C THR A 119 -7.30 0.99 -4.10
N PHE A 120 -8.08 1.80 -3.39
CA PHE A 120 -9.37 2.29 -3.86
C PHE A 120 -9.43 3.81 -3.90
N ASP A 121 -9.97 4.33 -5.00
CA ASP A 121 -10.42 5.71 -5.13
C ASP A 121 -11.86 5.81 -4.64
N CYS A 122 -12.00 6.27 -3.39
CA CYS A 122 -13.30 6.35 -2.72
C CYS A 122 -14.31 7.24 -3.44
N ASN A 123 -13.85 8.27 -4.16
CA ASN A 123 -14.77 9.11 -4.94
C ASN A 123 -15.35 8.32 -6.11
N THR A 124 -14.50 7.61 -6.86
CA THR A 124 -14.94 6.76 -7.96
C THR A 124 -15.85 5.63 -7.47
N TRP A 125 -15.51 5.00 -6.34
CA TRP A 125 -16.32 3.93 -5.74
C TRP A 125 -17.70 4.46 -5.32
N CYS A 126 -17.77 5.56 -4.56
CA CYS A 126 -19.04 6.14 -4.11
C CYS A 126 -19.95 6.62 -5.25
N ILE A 127 -19.39 7.16 -6.33
CA ILE A 127 -20.19 7.54 -7.52
C ILE A 127 -20.84 6.31 -8.16
N ALA A 128 -20.14 5.17 -8.21
CA ALA A 128 -20.71 3.92 -8.71
C ALA A 128 -21.81 3.36 -7.81
N GLU A 129 -21.72 3.61 -6.49
CA GLU A 129 -22.76 3.31 -5.51
C GLU A 129 -23.95 4.31 -5.54
N GLY A 130 -23.93 5.28 -6.47
CA GLY A 130 -25.03 6.23 -6.67
C GLY A 130 -24.95 7.51 -5.84
N MET A 131 -23.81 7.77 -5.20
CA MET A 131 -23.57 8.95 -4.38
C MET A 131 -22.89 10.06 -5.20
N GLN A 132 -22.81 11.29 -4.66
CA GLN A 132 -22.25 12.42 -5.40
C GLN A 132 -20.74 12.50 -5.30
N ALA A 133 -20.21 12.10 -4.16
CA ALA A 133 -18.79 12.09 -3.88
C ALA A 133 -18.43 11.04 -2.83
N GLY A 134 -17.14 10.81 -2.67
CA GLY A 134 -16.60 9.96 -1.61
C GLY A 134 -15.18 10.36 -1.26
N GLN A 135 -14.75 10.04 -0.05
CA GLN A 135 -13.38 10.21 0.39
C GLN A 135 -12.99 9.12 1.38
N CYS A 136 -11.71 8.83 1.48
CA CYS A 136 -11.19 7.97 2.53
C CYS A 136 -11.21 8.73 3.86
N GLU A 137 -11.75 8.12 4.92
CA GLU A 137 -11.73 8.65 6.28
C GLU A 137 -11.26 7.59 7.27
N ILE A 138 -10.59 8.02 8.34
CA ILE A 138 -10.19 7.15 9.45
C ILE A 138 -11.43 6.76 10.27
N ALA A 139 -11.55 5.48 10.60
CA ALA A 139 -12.69 4.92 11.31
C ALA A 139 -12.24 3.85 12.33
N PRO A 140 -13.03 3.61 13.40
CA PRO A 140 -12.76 2.54 14.35
C PRO A 140 -13.09 1.17 13.74
N ALA A 141 -12.24 0.17 13.99
CA ALA A 141 -12.44 -1.20 13.49
C ALA A 141 -11.95 -2.27 14.49
N PRO A 142 -12.67 -2.52 15.60
CA PRO A 142 -12.24 -3.52 16.58
C PRO A 142 -11.97 -4.89 15.94
N PRO A 143 -10.84 -5.57 16.27
CA PRO A 143 -9.94 -5.28 17.38
C PRO A 143 -8.83 -4.25 17.07
N CYS A 144 -8.71 -3.76 15.83
CA CYS A 144 -7.81 -2.67 15.50
C CYS A 144 -8.27 -1.37 16.19
N GLU A 145 -7.32 -0.61 16.73
CA GLU A 145 -7.63 0.68 17.37
C GLU A 145 -8.14 1.70 16.33
N GLN A 146 -7.54 1.69 15.14
CA GLN A 146 -7.89 2.56 14.02
C GLN A 146 -7.74 1.80 12.70
N SER A 147 -8.55 2.20 11.73
CA SER A 147 -8.56 1.72 10.35
C SER A 147 -9.05 2.86 9.45
N ALA A 148 -9.40 2.58 8.20
CA ALA A 148 -9.93 3.55 7.26
C ALA A 148 -11.06 2.94 6.45
N MET A 149 -11.89 3.78 5.84
CA MET A 149 -12.93 3.36 4.90
C MET A 149 -13.31 4.49 3.96
N CYS A 150 -13.94 4.17 2.85
CA CYS A 150 -14.63 5.11 1.99
C CYS A 150 -15.95 5.57 2.62
N VAL A 151 -16.08 6.88 2.78
CA VAL A 151 -17.30 7.55 3.25
C VAL A 151 -17.95 8.28 2.09
N CYS A 152 -19.15 7.85 1.70
CA CYS A 152 -19.92 8.46 0.61
C CYS A 152 -20.79 9.62 1.09
N LYS A 153 -20.93 10.64 0.23
CA LYS A 153 -21.66 11.90 0.50
C LYS A 153 -22.60 12.25 -0.65
#